data_AF-A0A8S0RY92-F1
#
_entry.id   AF-A0A8S0RY92-F1
#
_cell.length_a   1.000
_cell.length_b   1.000
_cell.length_c   1.000
_cell.angle_alpha   90.00
_cell.angle_beta   90.00
_cell.angle_gamma   90.00
#
_symmetry.space_group_name_H-M   'P 1'
#
loop_
_entity.id
_entity.type
_entity.pdbx_description
1 polymer ?
#
loop_
_entity_poly.entity_id
_entity_poly.type
_entity_poly.pdbx_seq_one_letter_code
_entity_poly.pdbx_strand_id
1 'polypeptide(L)'
;MLSRPENRTDEEKMRKNTSLNLSELLGLDDFLSLDVWRASVGELVGTAVLVFMLETIVISTIESDIKMPNLVLSILAAIIIAILLLAVHPVSGGHINPVISFSAAVVGLISMSKAFIYIVAQCLGAVLALKAVVSSTIEETFSLGGCTLTVIAPGPNGPAGLEMAQAFWLEIFCTFVFLFASIWMAYDPRQAKELGHVLIFSIVGVVLGLLVFISTTVTAKKGYAEAGMNPARCFGPAIVRGGHLWNGHWVFWAGPTIACVAFYLYTKIIPLQHHRSKYSYDHDFFNVVKVIF
;
A
#
# COMPACT_ATOMS: atom_id res chain seq x y z
N MET A 1 -20.81 -28.65 -53.24
CA MET A 1 -21.09 -29.17 -51.89
C MET A 1 -19.81 -29.80 -51.35
N LEU A 2 -19.01 -29.05 -50.58
CA LEU A 2 -17.93 -29.60 -49.76
C LEU A 2 -17.84 -28.72 -48.51
N SER A 3 -18.64 -29.06 -47.49
CA SER A 3 -18.58 -28.45 -46.16
C SER A 3 -17.39 -29.04 -45.40
N ARG A 4 -16.38 -28.21 -45.11
CA ARG A 4 -15.24 -28.55 -44.25
C ARG A 4 -15.70 -28.81 -42.81
N PRO A 5 -15.14 -29.81 -42.10
CA PRO A 5 -15.40 -30.04 -40.69
C PRO A 5 -14.42 -29.20 -39.85
N GLU A 6 -14.66 -27.89 -39.73
CA GLU A 6 -13.75 -26.98 -39.00
C GLU A 6 -14.27 -26.58 -37.60
N ASN A 7 -15.45 -27.06 -37.19
CA ASN A 7 -16.09 -26.64 -35.93
C ASN A 7 -15.86 -27.55 -34.71
N ARG A 8 -15.29 -28.76 -34.84
CA ARG A 8 -15.15 -29.68 -33.70
C ARG A 8 -13.89 -29.46 -32.86
N THR A 9 -12.80 -29.01 -33.49
CA THR A 9 -11.51 -28.81 -32.81
C THR A 9 -11.44 -27.51 -32.01
N ASP A 10 -12.21 -26.50 -32.41
CA ASP A 10 -12.25 -25.20 -31.71
C ASP A 10 -13.22 -25.23 -30.51
N GLU A 11 -14.30 -26.01 -30.59
CA GLU A 11 -15.16 -26.29 -29.44
C GLU A 11 -14.45 -27.13 -28.37
N GLU A 12 -13.62 -28.12 -28.76
CA GLU A 12 -12.79 -28.87 -27.80
C GLU A 12 -11.66 -28.04 -27.18
N LYS A 13 -11.07 -27.10 -27.93
CA LYS A 13 -10.11 -26.11 -27.37
C LYS A 13 -10.78 -25.12 -26.43
N MET A 14 -12.00 -24.67 -26.72
CA MET A 14 -12.77 -23.81 -25.81
C MET A 14 -13.22 -24.56 -24.55
N ARG A 15 -13.56 -25.86 -24.65
CA ARG A 15 -13.96 -26.69 -23.51
C ARG A 15 -12.83 -27.05 -22.55
N LYS A 16 -11.57 -26.91 -22.98
CA LYS A 16 -10.39 -27.18 -22.14
C LYS A 16 -10.02 -26.03 -21.20
N ASN A 17 -10.72 -24.91 -21.27
CA ASN A 17 -10.35 -23.66 -20.59
C ASN A 17 -11.17 -23.35 -19.32
N THR A 18 -11.79 -24.33 -18.68
CA THR A 18 -12.67 -24.05 -17.53
C THR A 18 -12.55 -25.08 -16.40
N SER A 19 -11.32 -25.22 -15.90
CA SER A 19 -11.09 -25.52 -14.48
C SER A 19 -9.70 -25.01 -14.12
N LEU A 20 -9.51 -23.68 -14.11
CA LEU A 20 -8.36 -23.09 -13.43
C LEU A 20 -8.38 -23.63 -12.00
N ASN A 21 -7.37 -24.40 -11.65
CA ASN A 21 -7.30 -25.00 -10.33
C ASN A 21 -7.13 -23.84 -9.32
N LEU A 22 -7.83 -23.88 -8.19
CA LEU A 22 -7.79 -22.79 -7.19
C LEU A 22 -6.34 -22.46 -6.77
N SER A 23 -5.47 -23.47 -6.78
CA SER A 23 -4.03 -23.35 -6.54
C SER A 23 -3.32 -22.45 -7.55
N GLU A 24 -3.59 -22.62 -8.84
CA GLU A 24 -3.00 -21.81 -9.93
C GLU A 24 -3.55 -20.39 -9.85
N LEU A 25 -4.86 -20.26 -9.57
CA LEU A 25 -5.55 -18.98 -9.50
C LEU A 25 -5.09 -18.13 -8.31
N LEU A 26 -4.81 -18.74 -7.15
CA LEU A 26 -4.20 -18.06 -6.00
C LEU A 26 -2.67 -17.90 -6.13
N GLY A 27 -2.04 -18.58 -7.09
CA GLY A 27 -0.59 -18.60 -7.29
C GLY A 27 0.17 -19.25 -6.14
N LEU A 28 -0.30 -20.39 -5.61
CA LEU A 28 0.33 -21.06 -4.46
C LEU A 28 1.79 -21.47 -4.73
N ASP A 29 2.18 -21.60 -6.00
CA ASP A 29 3.56 -21.86 -6.40
C ASP A 29 4.53 -20.74 -5.97
N ASP A 30 4.02 -19.53 -5.74
CA ASP A 30 4.82 -18.39 -5.27
C ASP A 30 5.43 -18.64 -3.88
N PHE A 31 4.81 -19.49 -3.05
CA PHE A 31 5.38 -19.88 -1.76
C PHE A 31 6.69 -20.68 -1.91
N LEU A 32 6.88 -21.35 -3.04
CA LEU A 32 8.08 -22.13 -3.35
C LEU A 32 9.06 -21.37 -4.26
N SER A 33 8.65 -20.21 -4.80
CA SER A 33 9.44 -19.42 -5.73
C SER A 33 10.54 -18.64 -5.04
N LEU A 34 11.80 -19.00 -5.32
CA LEU A 34 12.96 -18.26 -4.80
C LEU A 34 12.99 -16.81 -5.25
N ASP A 35 12.48 -16.50 -6.44
CA ASP A 35 12.47 -15.13 -6.95
C ASP A 35 11.44 -14.27 -6.21
N VAL A 36 10.30 -14.84 -5.81
CA VAL A 36 9.34 -14.15 -4.93
C VAL A 36 9.95 -13.88 -3.56
N TRP A 37 10.66 -14.86 -2.99
CA TRP A 37 11.35 -14.66 -1.71
C TRP A 37 12.47 -13.62 -1.80
N ARG A 38 13.27 -13.61 -2.87
CA ARG A 38 14.27 -12.56 -3.12
C ARG A 38 13.62 -11.18 -3.25
N ALA A 39 12.53 -11.08 -4.00
CA ALA A 39 11.76 -9.85 -4.11
C ALA A 39 11.17 -9.41 -2.76
N SER A 40 10.71 -10.34 -1.93
CA SER A 40 10.20 -10.06 -0.59
C SER A 40 11.27 -9.46 0.34
N VAL A 41 12.55 -9.79 0.15
CA VAL A 41 13.65 -9.12 0.87
C VAL A 41 13.77 -7.65 0.45
N GLY A 42 13.56 -7.35 -0.84
CA GLY A 42 13.47 -5.97 -1.33
C GLY A 42 12.34 -5.19 -0.66
N GLU A 43 11.16 -5.80 -0.51
CA GLU A 43 10.03 -5.23 0.22
C GLU A 43 10.32 -5.01 1.70
N LEU A 44 10.93 -6.00 2.37
CA LEU A 44 11.33 -5.90 3.77
C LEU A 44 12.30 -4.74 4.01
N VAL A 45 13.39 -4.70 3.24
CA VAL A 45 14.41 -3.64 3.37
C VAL A 45 13.85 -2.29 2.96
N GLY A 46 13.09 -2.23 1.87
CA GLY A 46 12.44 -1.02 1.39
C GLY A 46 11.50 -0.41 2.43
N THR A 47 10.63 -1.22 3.03
CA THR A 47 9.74 -0.75 4.10
C THR A 47 10.50 -0.41 5.39
N ALA A 48 11.55 -1.16 5.73
CA ALA A 48 12.38 -0.82 6.89
C ALA A 48 13.02 0.57 6.71
N VAL A 49 13.61 0.85 5.55
CA VAL A 49 14.22 2.15 5.26
C VAL A 49 13.16 3.26 5.20
N LEU A 50 11.97 2.98 4.62
CA LEU A 50 10.85 3.93 4.62
C LEU A 50 10.46 4.36 6.03
N VAL A 51 10.19 3.38 6.91
CA VAL A 51 9.78 3.64 8.28
C VAL A 51 10.90 4.30 9.06
N PHE A 52 12.15 3.83 8.90
CA PHE A 52 13.33 4.48 9.49
C PHE A 52 13.39 5.97 9.16
N MET A 53 13.29 6.34 7.88
CA MET A 53 13.43 7.74 7.46
C MET A 53 12.29 8.62 7.96
N LEU A 54 11.03 8.18 7.81
CA LEU A 54 9.87 8.96 8.24
C LEU A 54 9.86 9.16 9.76
N GLU A 55 10.15 8.11 10.51
CA GLU A 55 10.11 8.17 11.97
C GLU A 55 11.28 8.96 12.55
N THR A 56 12.46 8.86 11.95
CA THR A 56 13.61 9.66 12.38
C THR A 56 13.39 11.15 12.16
N ILE A 57 12.67 11.55 11.10
CA ILE A 57 12.28 12.96 10.89
C ILE A 57 11.40 13.45 12.05
N VAL A 58 10.42 12.64 12.46
CA VAL A 58 9.52 12.96 13.57
C VAL A 58 10.31 13.05 14.88
N ILE A 59 11.16 12.06 15.17
CA ILE A 59 12.01 12.05 16.37
C ILE A 59 12.94 13.27 16.41
N SER A 60 13.64 13.57 15.32
CA SER A 60 14.58 14.69 15.23
C SER A 60 13.89 16.04 15.45
N THR A 61 12.69 16.22 14.90
CA THR A 61 11.87 17.42 15.09
C THR A 61 11.54 17.65 16.57
N ILE A 62 11.27 16.55 17.29
CA ILE A 62 10.92 16.59 18.72
C ILE A 62 12.15 16.86 19.58
N GLU A 63 13.24 16.10 19.39
CA GLU A 63 14.44 16.23 20.22
C GLU A 63 15.11 17.60 20.09
N SER A 64 14.98 18.23 18.92
CA SER A 64 15.54 19.56 18.65
C SER A 64 14.64 20.72 19.08
N ASP A 65 13.42 20.46 19.58
CA ASP A 65 12.36 21.45 19.86
C ASP A 65 12.08 22.39 18.66
N ILE A 66 12.34 21.90 17.44
CA ILE A 66 12.07 22.64 16.21
C ILE A 66 10.64 22.34 15.79
N LYS A 67 9.80 23.39 15.68
CA LYS A 67 8.47 23.23 15.09
C LYS A 67 8.58 23.10 13.56
N MET A 68 8.59 21.88 13.06
CA MET A 68 8.55 21.64 11.62
C MET A 68 7.15 21.91 11.04
N PRO A 69 7.01 22.75 10.01
CA PRO A 69 5.74 22.94 9.33
C PRO A 69 5.27 21.64 8.65
N ASN A 70 3.96 21.35 8.71
CA ASN A 70 3.37 20.16 8.05
C ASN A 70 3.71 20.09 6.55
N LEU A 71 3.87 21.23 5.88
CA LEU A 71 4.29 21.31 4.48
C LEU A 71 5.69 20.70 4.27
N VAL A 72 6.63 20.96 5.17
CA VAL A 72 8.00 20.44 5.08
C VAL A 72 7.99 18.91 5.28
N LEU A 73 7.27 18.42 6.29
CA LEU A 73 7.07 16.97 6.50
C LEU A 73 6.51 16.29 5.24
N SER A 74 5.49 16.91 4.65
CA SER A 74 4.82 16.39 3.45
C SER A 74 5.74 16.35 2.22
N ILE A 75 6.58 17.37 2.04
CA ILE A 75 7.57 17.41 0.96
C ILE A 75 8.66 16.35 1.18
N LEU A 76 9.15 16.18 2.41
CA LEU A 76 10.14 15.16 2.73
C LEU A 76 9.58 13.76 2.49
N ALA A 77 8.34 13.49 2.92
CA ALA A 77 7.66 12.22 2.67
C ALA A 77 7.53 11.95 1.15
N ALA A 78 7.18 12.96 0.35
CA ALA A 78 7.10 12.84 -1.10
C ALA A 78 8.45 12.45 -1.73
N ILE A 79 9.53 13.12 -1.34
CA ILE A 79 10.88 12.87 -1.85
C ILE A 79 11.35 11.46 -1.43
N ILE A 80 11.16 11.09 -0.17
CA ILE A 80 11.53 9.77 0.37
C ILE A 80 10.85 8.65 -0.42
N ILE A 81 9.53 8.76 -0.63
CA ILE A 81 8.78 7.75 -1.38
C ILE A 81 9.28 7.66 -2.83
N ALA A 82 9.45 8.78 -3.52
CA ALA A 82 9.93 8.77 -4.91
C ALA A 82 11.30 8.07 -5.05
N ILE A 83 12.24 8.39 -4.16
CA ILE A 83 13.58 7.80 -4.15
C ILE A 83 13.54 6.30 -3.81
N LEU A 84 12.76 5.91 -2.80
CA LEU A 84 12.67 4.51 -2.41
C LEU A 84 11.99 3.65 -3.46
N LEU A 85 10.95 4.16 -4.11
CA LEU A 85 10.34 3.45 -5.24
C LEU A 85 11.36 3.22 -6.35
N LEU A 86 12.18 4.22 -6.70
CA LEU A 86 13.26 4.05 -7.69
C LEU A 86 14.29 2.98 -7.26
N ALA A 87 14.64 2.92 -5.98
CA ALA A 87 15.63 1.99 -5.46
C ALA A 87 15.10 0.54 -5.38
N VAL A 88 13.85 0.36 -4.95
CA VAL A 88 13.27 -0.95 -4.65
C VAL A 88 12.56 -1.56 -5.87
N HIS A 89 12.06 -0.73 -6.79
CA HIS A 89 11.33 -1.18 -7.97
C HIS A 89 12.06 -2.26 -8.79
N PRO A 90 13.36 -2.15 -9.11
CA PRO A 90 14.08 -3.17 -9.88
C PRO A 90 14.17 -4.53 -9.18
N VAL A 91 13.99 -4.58 -7.86
CA VAL A 91 14.11 -5.80 -7.05
C VAL A 91 12.77 -6.51 -6.91
N SER A 92 11.71 -5.77 -6.58
CA SER A 92 10.41 -6.36 -6.19
C SER A 92 9.19 -5.79 -6.90
N GLY A 93 9.35 -4.72 -7.68
CA GLY A 93 8.26 -3.86 -8.13
C GLY A 93 8.05 -2.64 -7.25
N GLY A 94 8.62 -2.63 -6.03
CA GLY A 94 8.66 -1.45 -5.15
C GLY A 94 7.31 -1.12 -4.54
N HIS A 95 6.62 -2.08 -3.92
CA HIS A 95 5.32 -1.80 -3.32
C HIS A 95 5.46 -1.08 -1.98
N ILE A 96 6.34 -1.59 -1.12
CA ILE A 96 6.70 -1.08 0.23
C ILE A 96 5.49 -0.70 1.11
N ASN A 97 4.32 -1.24 0.78
CA ASN A 97 3.02 -0.88 1.30
C ASN A 97 2.01 -2.03 1.07
N PRO A 98 1.36 -2.54 2.13
CA PRO A 98 0.35 -3.59 2.01
C PRO A 98 -0.81 -3.24 1.08
N VAL A 99 -1.21 -1.98 1.03
CA VAL A 99 -2.31 -1.49 0.19
C VAL A 99 -1.98 -1.61 -1.29
N ILE A 100 -0.75 -1.26 -1.68
CA ILE A 100 -0.30 -1.37 -3.08
C ILE A 100 -0.24 -2.86 -3.46
N SER A 101 0.31 -3.69 -2.57
CA SER A 101 0.39 -5.15 -2.81
C SER A 101 -0.98 -5.79 -2.95
N PHE A 102 -1.91 -5.47 -2.05
CA PHE A 102 -3.28 -5.98 -2.12
C PHE A 102 -4.02 -5.44 -3.35
N SER A 103 -3.90 -4.15 -3.66
CA SER A 103 -4.48 -3.54 -4.85
C SER A 103 -3.98 -4.21 -6.14
N ALA A 104 -2.66 -4.41 -6.26
CA ALA A 104 -2.06 -5.13 -7.38
C ALA A 104 -2.60 -6.56 -7.51
N ALA A 105 -2.81 -7.25 -6.39
CA ALA A 105 -3.37 -8.60 -6.37
C ALA A 105 -4.83 -8.64 -6.83
N VAL A 106 -5.66 -7.73 -6.33
CA VAL A 106 -7.08 -7.66 -6.69
C VAL A 106 -7.26 -7.26 -8.15
N VAL A 107 -6.42 -6.35 -8.66
CA VAL A 107 -6.37 -5.99 -10.09
C VAL A 107 -5.81 -7.12 -10.96
N GLY A 108 -5.08 -8.08 -10.37
CA GLY A 108 -4.54 -9.26 -11.06
C GLY A 108 -3.15 -9.05 -11.66
N LEU A 109 -2.39 -8.06 -11.20
CA LEU A 109 -1.00 -7.79 -11.60
C LEU A 109 0.01 -8.72 -10.90
N ILE A 110 -0.34 -9.18 -9.70
CA ILE A 110 0.40 -10.22 -8.97
C ILE A 110 -0.60 -11.23 -8.42
N SER A 111 -0.14 -12.42 -8.03
CA SER A 111 -0.99 -13.38 -7.34
C SER A 111 -1.31 -12.92 -5.91
N MET A 112 -2.37 -13.50 -5.34
CA MET A 112 -2.71 -13.29 -3.92
C MET A 112 -1.62 -13.83 -2.98
N SER A 113 -0.98 -14.94 -3.35
CA SER A 113 0.10 -15.54 -2.55
C SER A 113 1.33 -14.63 -2.48
N LYS A 114 1.76 -14.07 -3.63
CA LYS A 114 2.85 -13.09 -3.68
C LYS A 114 2.52 -11.83 -2.88
N ALA A 115 1.30 -11.32 -2.99
CA ALA A 115 0.85 -10.17 -2.22
C ALA A 115 0.91 -10.44 -0.72
N PHE A 116 0.48 -11.62 -0.27
CA PHE A 116 0.57 -12.03 1.13
C PHE A 116 2.03 -12.06 1.62
N ILE A 117 2.94 -12.67 0.84
CA ILE A 117 4.39 -12.71 1.18
C ILE A 117 4.95 -11.29 1.30
N TYR A 118 4.59 -10.39 0.37
CA TYR A 118 5.01 -8.98 0.42
C TYR A 118 4.47 -8.26 1.66
N ILE A 119 3.19 -8.43 2.00
CA ILE A 119 2.56 -7.80 3.17
C ILE A 119 3.28 -8.21 4.46
N VAL A 120 3.60 -9.51 4.60
CA VAL A 120 4.35 -10.02 5.76
C VAL A 120 5.75 -9.39 5.80
N ALA A 121 6.47 -9.37 4.68
CA ALA A 121 7.80 -8.77 4.59
C ALA A 121 7.80 -7.27 4.94
N GLN A 122 6.81 -6.51 4.45
CA GLN A 122 6.65 -5.09 4.72
C GLN A 122 6.39 -4.84 6.22
N CYS A 123 5.50 -5.62 6.84
CA CYS A 123 5.21 -5.51 8.27
C CYS A 123 6.44 -5.83 9.12
N LEU A 124 7.21 -6.87 8.77
CA LEU A 124 8.45 -7.21 9.45
C LEU A 124 9.50 -6.09 9.29
N GLY A 125 9.65 -5.54 8.09
CA GLY A 125 10.53 -4.41 7.82
C GLY A 125 10.22 -3.19 8.70
N ALA A 126 8.93 -2.83 8.80
CA ALA A 126 8.47 -1.74 9.65
C ALA A 126 8.82 -1.94 11.14
N VAL A 127 8.63 -3.16 11.66
CA VAL A 127 8.97 -3.50 13.05
C VAL A 127 10.47 -3.46 13.29
N LEU A 128 11.28 -4.00 12.37
CA LEU A 128 12.73 -4.03 12.48
C LEU A 128 13.34 -2.63 12.51
N ALA A 129 12.86 -1.73 11.64
CA ALA A 129 13.32 -0.35 11.60
C ALA A 129 13.12 0.37 12.94
N LEU A 130 11.94 0.24 13.54
CA LEU A 130 11.63 0.88 14.81
C LEU A 130 12.43 0.30 15.97
N LYS A 131 12.59 -1.03 16.04
CA LYS A 131 13.46 -1.64 17.04
C LYS A 131 14.92 -1.19 16.94
N ALA A 132 15.37 -0.77 15.77
CA ALA A 132 16.74 -0.28 15.57
C ALA A 132 16.92 1.19 15.97
N VAL A 133 15.88 2.03 15.85
CA VAL A 133 15.96 3.49 16.06
C VAL A 133 15.49 3.92 17.44
N VAL A 134 14.50 3.23 17.99
CA VAL A 134 13.82 3.71 19.19
C VAL A 134 14.56 3.24 20.44
N SER A 135 15.04 4.21 21.23
CA SER A 135 15.55 3.96 22.58
C SER A 135 14.42 3.96 23.61
N SER A 136 14.61 3.30 24.75
CA SER A 136 13.59 3.17 25.82
C SER A 136 12.99 4.50 26.28
N THR A 137 13.74 5.61 26.18
CA THR A 137 13.29 6.95 26.59
C THR A 137 12.34 7.58 25.55
N ILE A 138 12.51 7.26 24.27
CA ILE A 138 11.69 7.79 23.17
C ILE A 138 10.36 7.02 23.08
N GLU A 139 10.35 5.73 23.46
CA GLU A 139 9.15 4.88 23.52
C GLU A 139 8.05 5.46 24.40
N GLU A 140 8.40 6.07 25.55
CA GLU A 140 7.40 6.56 26.50
C GLU A 140 6.83 7.93 26.13
N THR A 141 7.58 8.74 25.36
CA THR A 141 7.27 10.17 25.24
C THR A 141 6.29 10.48 24.08
N PHE A 142 6.31 9.75 22.96
CA PHE A 142 5.46 10.09 21.80
C PHE A 142 5.02 8.90 20.94
N SER A 143 3.93 9.09 20.19
CA SER A 143 3.31 8.08 19.32
C SER A 143 4.16 7.63 18.14
N LEU A 144 5.46 8.00 18.09
CA LEU A 144 6.42 7.56 17.07
C LEU A 144 5.82 7.63 15.67
N GLY A 145 5.32 8.83 15.30
CA GLY A 145 4.68 9.08 13.98
C GLY A 145 3.50 8.17 13.63
N GLY A 146 3.08 7.31 14.56
CA GLY A 146 2.30 6.12 14.31
C GLY A 146 0.82 6.45 14.19
N CYS A 147 0.18 5.75 13.27
CA CYS A 147 -1.22 5.86 12.94
C CYS A 147 -2.08 5.63 14.19
N THR A 148 -2.38 6.72 14.87
CA THR A 148 -3.13 6.75 16.11
C THR A 148 -4.32 7.66 15.93
N LEU A 149 -5.45 7.24 16.50
CA LEU A 149 -6.69 8.00 16.46
C LEU A 149 -6.80 9.00 17.60
N THR A 150 -5.96 8.80 18.62
CA THR A 150 -5.84 9.67 19.78
C THR A 150 -4.37 10.03 19.97
N VAL A 151 -4.02 11.31 20.01
CA VAL A 151 -2.76 11.71 20.64
C VAL A 151 -3.14 12.19 22.03
N ILE A 152 -2.62 11.50 23.03
CA ILE A 152 -2.57 12.03 24.39
C ILE A 152 -1.54 13.16 24.34
N ALA A 153 -1.92 14.31 23.79
CA ALA A 153 -1.11 15.50 23.88
C ALA A 153 -1.33 16.05 25.30
N PRO A 154 -0.28 16.24 26.12
CA PRO A 154 -0.42 16.94 27.38
C PRO A 154 -0.86 18.38 27.06
N GLY A 155 -2.10 18.69 27.40
CA GLY A 155 -2.71 20.00 27.18
C GLY A 155 -3.84 20.22 28.18
N PRO A 156 -4.21 21.49 28.45
CA PRO A 156 -5.16 21.86 29.51
C PRO A 156 -6.57 21.27 29.35
N ASN A 157 -6.88 20.67 28.19
CA ASN A 157 -8.21 20.15 27.84
C ASN A 157 -8.29 18.61 27.76
N GLY A 158 -7.27 17.88 28.23
CA GLY A 158 -7.24 16.41 28.16
C GLY A 158 -6.88 15.85 26.77
N PRO A 159 -7.01 14.52 26.55
CA PRO A 159 -6.64 13.89 25.29
C PRO A 159 -7.50 14.42 24.12
N ALA A 160 -6.83 14.91 23.08
CA ALA A 160 -7.46 15.38 21.85
C ALA A 160 -7.19 14.37 20.72
N GLY A 161 -8.23 14.00 19.97
CA GLY A 161 -8.14 12.97 18.95
C GLY A 161 -9.20 13.14 17.87
N LEU A 162 -9.00 12.43 16.76
CA LEU A 162 -9.99 12.35 15.71
C LEU A 162 -11.03 11.29 16.09
N GLU A 163 -12.29 11.54 15.75
CA GLU A 163 -13.32 10.54 15.96
C GLU A 163 -13.04 9.33 15.05
N MET A 164 -13.26 8.12 15.59
CA MET A 164 -13.04 6.85 14.86
C MET A 164 -13.65 6.85 13.46
N ALA A 165 -14.90 7.30 13.34
CA ALA A 165 -15.61 7.36 12.06
C ALA A 165 -14.99 8.36 11.09
N GLN A 166 -14.54 9.52 11.59
CA GLN A 166 -13.88 10.54 10.77
C GLN A 166 -12.54 10.02 10.23
N ALA A 167 -11.74 9.36 11.07
CA ALA A 167 -10.47 8.76 10.67
C ALA A 167 -10.66 7.63 9.66
N PHE A 168 -11.68 6.80 9.86
CA PHE A 168 -12.02 5.71 8.95
C PHE A 168 -12.36 6.21 7.55
N TRP A 169 -13.24 7.23 7.45
CA TRP A 169 -13.54 7.84 6.16
C TRP A 169 -12.33 8.51 5.52
N LEU A 170 -11.50 9.19 6.31
CA LEU A 170 -10.29 9.83 5.82
C LEU A 170 -9.32 8.80 5.23
N GLU A 171 -9.08 7.67 5.90
CA GLU A 171 -8.25 6.58 5.37
C GLU A 171 -8.79 6.02 4.06
N ILE A 172 -10.11 5.82 3.95
CA ILE A 172 -10.75 5.35 2.71
C ILE A 172 -10.51 6.34 1.57
N PHE A 173 -10.85 7.62 1.77
CA PHE A 173 -10.76 8.61 0.70
C PHE A 173 -9.32 8.91 0.31
N CYS A 174 -8.42 9.12 1.27
CA CYS A 174 -7.01 9.36 1.00
C CYS A 174 -6.38 8.16 0.26
N THR A 175 -6.66 6.93 0.71
CA THR A 175 -6.14 5.73 0.02
C THR A 175 -6.72 5.60 -1.39
N PHE A 176 -8.02 5.84 -1.58
CA PHE A 176 -8.62 5.78 -2.91
C PHE A 176 -7.99 6.79 -3.86
N VAL A 177 -7.83 8.04 -3.42
CA VAL A 177 -7.18 9.09 -4.22
C VAL A 177 -5.72 8.73 -4.50
N PHE A 178 -4.99 8.17 -3.52
CA PHE A 178 -3.63 7.71 -3.72
C PHE A 178 -3.54 6.64 -4.82
N LEU A 179 -4.40 5.61 -4.76
CA LEU A 179 -4.45 4.55 -5.77
C LEU A 179 -4.85 5.10 -7.14
N PHE A 180 -5.91 5.90 -7.18
CA PHE A 180 -6.49 6.44 -8.41
C PHE A 180 -5.57 7.44 -9.11
N ALA A 181 -5.05 8.42 -8.37
CA ALA A 181 -4.32 9.55 -8.93
C ALA A 181 -2.82 9.28 -9.13
N SER A 182 -2.28 8.16 -8.61
CA SER A 182 -0.86 7.84 -8.76
C SER A 182 -0.59 6.40 -9.17
N ILE A 183 -1.01 5.42 -8.37
CA ILE A 183 -0.67 4.00 -8.59
C ILE A 183 -1.28 3.46 -9.89
N TRP A 184 -2.44 3.95 -10.30
CA TRP A 184 -3.03 3.61 -11.59
C TRP A 184 -2.09 3.88 -12.78
N MET A 185 -1.34 4.97 -12.75
CA MET A 185 -0.36 5.28 -13.81
C MET A 185 0.82 4.30 -13.80
N ALA A 186 1.21 3.81 -12.63
CA ALA A 186 2.24 2.77 -12.51
C ALA A 186 1.73 1.41 -13.02
N TYR A 187 0.42 1.15 -12.91
CA TYR A 187 -0.20 -0.08 -13.37
C TYR A 187 -0.48 -0.11 -14.87
N ASP A 188 -0.63 1.03 -15.54
CA ASP A 188 -0.81 1.10 -17.00
C ASP A 188 0.54 1.02 -17.74
N PRO A 189 0.85 -0.10 -18.44
CA PRO A 189 2.14 -0.28 -19.10
C PRO A 189 2.40 0.73 -20.22
N ARG A 190 1.35 1.34 -20.79
CA ARG A 190 1.49 2.40 -21.79
C ARG A 190 2.04 3.66 -21.14
N GLN A 191 1.46 4.07 -20.02
CA GLN A 191 1.92 5.21 -19.24
C GLN A 191 3.33 4.95 -18.68
N ALA A 192 3.57 3.74 -18.16
CA ALA A 192 4.89 3.31 -17.68
C ALA A 192 5.98 3.46 -18.74
N LYS A 193 5.68 3.08 -19.99
CA LYS A 193 6.62 3.16 -21.10
C LYS A 193 6.84 4.59 -21.60
N GLU A 194 5.77 5.38 -21.72
CA GLU A 194 5.83 6.74 -22.27
C GLU A 194 6.45 7.75 -21.28
N LEU A 195 6.06 7.68 -20.00
CA LEU A 195 6.50 8.63 -18.97
C LEU A 195 7.82 8.22 -18.30
N GLY A 196 8.10 6.92 -18.26
CA GLY A 196 9.24 6.36 -17.55
C GLY A 196 9.08 6.34 -16.02
N HIS A 197 9.86 5.46 -15.38
CA HIS A 197 9.75 5.18 -13.95
C HIS A 197 10.08 6.39 -13.07
N VAL A 198 11.03 7.24 -13.46
CA VAL A 198 11.42 8.44 -12.70
C VAL A 198 10.23 9.39 -12.54
N LEU A 199 9.52 9.68 -13.63
CA LEU A 199 8.39 10.59 -13.59
C LEU A 199 7.22 9.98 -12.81
N ILE A 200 6.90 8.71 -13.04
CA ILE A 200 5.81 8.03 -12.34
C ILE A 200 6.05 8.00 -10.85
N PHE A 201 7.22 7.58 -10.39
CA PHE A 201 7.51 7.51 -8.96
C PHE A 201 7.61 8.90 -8.31
N SER A 202 8.04 9.91 -9.07
CA SER A 202 7.95 11.31 -8.62
C SER A 202 6.49 11.74 -8.42
N ILE A 203 5.59 11.39 -9.34
CA ILE A 203 4.16 11.69 -9.21
C ILE A 203 3.55 10.94 -8.01
N VAL A 204 3.91 9.67 -7.81
CA VAL A 204 3.47 8.88 -6.64
C VAL A 204 3.91 9.56 -5.34
N GLY A 205 5.17 9.99 -5.25
CA GLY A 205 5.66 10.76 -4.12
C GLY A 205 4.89 12.07 -3.91
N VAL A 206 4.72 12.88 -4.96
CA VAL A 206 4.01 14.17 -4.87
C VAL A 206 2.55 13.99 -4.42
N VAL A 207 1.82 13.04 -5.02
CA VAL A 207 0.43 12.76 -4.63
C VAL A 207 0.35 12.31 -3.17
N LEU A 208 1.25 11.43 -2.73
CA LEU A 208 1.31 11.00 -1.33
C LEU A 208 1.60 12.19 -0.40
N GLY A 209 2.59 13.02 -0.70
CA GLY A 209 2.90 14.21 0.10
C GLY A 209 1.74 15.20 0.16
N LEU A 210 1.03 15.42 -0.96
CA LEU A 210 -0.17 16.26 -0.98
C LEU A 210 -1.28 15.69 -0.08
N LEU A 211 -1.50 14.37 -0.11
CA LEU A 211 -2.50 13.71 0.73
C LEU A 211 -2.12 13.79 2.21
N VAL A 212 -0.85 13.60 2.55
CA VAL A 212 -0.33 13.84 3.89
C VAL A 212 -0.63 15.28 4.31
N PHE A 213 -0.24 16.28 3.51
CA PHE A 213 -0.47 17.70 3.82
C PHE A 213 -1.96 18.02 4.02
N ILE A 214 -2.82 17.58 3.11
CA ILE A 214 -4.26 17.81 3.17
C ILE A 214 -4.85 17.11 4.40
N SER A 215 -4.49 15.86 4.67
CA SER A 215 -5.01 15.11 5.82
C SER A 215 -4.66 15.75 7.16
N THR A 216 -3.43 16.29 7.29
CA THR A 216 -3.01 17.03 8.49
C THR A 216 -3.75 18.37 8.65
N THR A 217 -4.10 19.02 7.54
CA THR A 217 -4.73 20.36 7.54
C THR A 217 -6.25 20.28 7.71
N VAL A 218 -6.91 19.35 7.02
CA VAL A 218 -8.38 19.15 7.05
C VAL A 218 -8.85 18.67 8.41
N THR A 219 -8.05 17.84 9.09
CA THR A 219 -8.45 17.33 10.40
C THR A 219 -8.32 18.38 11.49
N ALA A 220 -7.38 19.34 11.38
CA ALA A 220 -7.10 20.49 12.26
C ALA A 220 -7.10 20.22 13.79
N LYS A 221 -7.31 18.97 14.20
CA LYS A 221 -7.38 18.48 15.56
C LYS A 221 -5.98 18.06 15.94
N LYS A 222 -5.46 18.70 16.99
CA LYS A 222 -4.23 18.27 17.65
C LYS A 222 -4.38 16.78 17.99
N GLY A 223 -3.65 15.93 17.28
CA GLY A 223 -3.59 14.51 17.59
C GLY A 223 -4.00 13.51 16.52
N TYR A 224 -4.28 13.96 15.31
CA TYR A 224 -4.16 13.08 14.15
C TYR A 224 -2.89 13.48 13.40
N ALA A 225 -1.93 12.57 13.30
CA ALA A 225 -0.63 12.89 12.69
C ALA A 225 -0.79 13.15 11.20
N GLU A 226 -1.38 12.21 10.47
CA GLU A 226 -1.62 12.23 9.02
C GLU A 226 -2.38 10.96 8.61
N ALA A 227 -2.94 10.93 7.39
CA ALA A 227 -3.48 9.71 6.81
C ALA A 227 -2.35 8.66 6.65
N GLY A 228 -2.56 7.48 7.20
CA GLY A 228 -1.61 6.38 7.17
C GLY A 228 -1.39 5.88 5.76
N MET A 229 -2.46 5.49 5.05
CA MET A 229 -2.45 4.95 3.67
C MET A 229 -1.51 3.74 3.46
N ASN A 230 -0.86 3.27 4.52
CA ASN A 230 0.14 2.22 4.55
C ASN A 230 0.02 1.44 5.86
N PRO A 231 -0.67 0.29 5.84
CA PRO A 231 -0.90 -0.51 7.05
C PRO A 231 0.39 -0.98 7.71
N ALA A 232 1.46 -1.29 6.96
CA ALA A 232 2.73 -1.72 7.54
C ALA A 232 3.42 -0.57 8.31
N ARG A 233 3.40 0.64 7.76
CA ARG A 233 3.87 1.87 8.44
C ARG A 233 3.12 2.07 9.76
N CYS A 234 1.81 1.79 9.80
CA CYS A 234 1.00 1.90 11.01
C CYS A 234 1.26 0.76 12.01
N PHE A 235 1.49 -0.45 11.49
CA PHE A 235 1.63 -1.68 12.27
C PHE A 235 2.95 -1.75 13.03
N GLY A 236 4.05 -1.28 12.42
CA GLY A 236 5.37 -1.24 13.07
C GLY A 236 5.35 -0.56 14.44
N PRO A 237 4.92 0.73 14.54
CA PRO A 237 4.81 1.44 15.81
C PRO A 237 3.86 0.76 16.79
N ALA A 238 2.72 0.23 16.31
CA ALA A 238 1.75 -0.47 17.16
C ALA A 238 2.35 -1.70 17.84
N ILE A 239 3.21 -2.45 17.14
CA ILE A 239 3.90 -3.63 17.69
C ILE A 239 5.01 -3.24 18.67
N VAL A 240 5.82 -2.23 18.33
CA VAL A 240 6.98 -1.86 19.16
C VAL A 240 6.56 -1.13 20.42
N ARG A 241 5.66 -0.14 20.30
CA ARG A 241 5.22 0.69 21.44
C ARG A 241 4.03 0.10 22.19
N GLY A 242 3.11 -0.57 21.51
CA GLY A 242 1.88 -1.07 22.12
C GLY A 242 0.97 0.03 22.67
N GLY A 243 0.11 -0.35 23.63
CA GLY A 243 -0.77 0.59 24.33
C GLY A 243 -1.87 1.18 23.45
N HIS A 244 -2.01 2.52 23.50
CA HIS A 244 -3.09 3.24 22.81
C HIS A 244 -3.01 3.19 21.28
N LEU A 245 -1.87 2.80 20.70
CA LEU A 245 -1.73 2.61 19.26
C LEU A 245 -2.61 1.46 18.73
N TRP A 246 -3.02 0.53 19.60
CA TRP A 246 -3.98 -0.53 19.25
C TRP A 246 -5.42 -0.04 19.22
N ASN A 247 -5.72 1.10 19.85
CA ASN A 247 -7.09 1.63 19.90
C ASN A 247 -7.52 2.12 18.51
N GLY A 248 -8.37 1.31 17.87
CA GLY A 248 -8.85 1.56 16.51
C GLY A 248 -7.80 1.33 15.42
N HIS A 249 -6.74 0.57 15.72
CA HIS A 249 -5.71 0.21 14.73
C HIS A 249 -6.30 -0.45 13.47
N TRP A 250 -7.40 -1.19 13.63
CA TRP A 250 -8.12 -1.83 12.54
C TRP A 250 -8.54 -0.86 11.43
N VAL A 251 -8.72 0.43 11.75
CA VAL A 251 -9.08 1.48 10.77
C VAL A 251 -8.03 1.61 9.67
N PHE A 252 -6.75 1.52 10.02
CA PHE A 252 -5.63 1.61 9.09
C PHE A 252 -5.46 0.38 8.20
N TRP A 253 -6.22 -0.69 8.47
CA TRP A 253 -6.28 -1.88 7.62
C TRP A 253 -7.58 -1.89 6.81
N ALA A 254 -8.72 -1.75 7.49
CA ALA A 254 -10.04 -1.82 6.89
C ALA A 254 -10.29 -0.68 5.90
N GLY A 255 -9.96 0.57 6.28
CA GLY A 255 -10.17 1.74 5.41
C GLY A 255 -9.42 1.61 4.08
N PRO A 256 -8.10 1.37 4.11
CA PRO A 256 -7.33 1.18 2.90
C PRO A 256 -7.73 -0.07 2.08
N THR A 257 -8.14 -1.16 2.73
CA THR A 257 -8.65 -2.35 2.04
C THR A 257 -9.94 -2.07 1.27
N ILE A 258 -10.87 -1.32 1.86
CA ILE A 258 -12.11 -0.89 1.19
C ILE A 258 -11.78 0.01 -0.02
N ALA A 259 -10.80 0.90 0.12
CA ALA A 259 -10.33 1.72 -0.98
C ALA A 259 -9.76 0.90 -2.14
N CYS A 260 -9.01 -0.18 -1.87
CA CYS A 260 -8.55 -1.12 -2.91
C CYS A 260 -9.72 -1.76 -3.66
N VAL A 261 -10.77 -2.19 -2.96
CA VAL A 261 -11.97 -2.77 -3.59
C VAL A 261 -12.71 -1.71 -4.43
N ALA A 262 -12.88 -0.50 -3.92
CA ALA A 262 -13.50 0.60 -4.66
C ALA A 262 -12.69 0.96 -5.92
N PHE A 263 -11.37 1.03 -5.80
CA PHE A 263 -10.46 1.25 -6.93
C PHE A 263 -10.57 0.13 -7.97
N TYR A 264 -10.60 -1.14 -7.54
CA TYR A 264 -10.82 -2.27 -8.43
C TYR A 264 -12.14 -2.16 -9.19
N LEU A 265 -13.26 -1.86 -8.51
CA LEU A 265 -14.55 -1.66 -9.16
C LEU A 265 -14.49 -0.55 -10.20
N TYR A 266 -13.77 0.53 -9.90
CA TYR A 266 -13.52 1.61 -10.86
C TYR A 266 -12.78 1.10 -12.12
N THR A 267 -11.74 0.26 -11.95
CA THR A 267 -11.01 -0.30 -13.11
C THR A 267 -11.91 -1.14 -14.04
N LYS A 268 -12.97 -1.76 -13.52
CA LYS A 268 -13.93 -2.56 -14.32
C LYS A 268 -14.91 -1.72 -15.13
N ILE A 269 -15.11 -0.45 -14.79
CA ILE A 269 -15.96 0.49 -15.55
C ILE A 269 -15.25 0.90 -16.86
N ILE A 270 -13.92 0.89 -16.89
CA ILE A 270 -13.13 1.33 -18.04
C ILE A 270 -13.17 0.23 -19.14
N PRO A 271 -13.47 0.57 -20.41
CA PRO A 271 -13.58 -0.41 -21.47
C PRO A 271 -12.29 -1.23 -21.68
N LEU A 272 -12.44 -2.57 -21.69
CA LEU A 272 -11.37 -3.57 -21.83
C LEU A 272 -10.45 -3.37 -23.05
N GLN A 273 -10.91 -2.66 -24.09
CA GLN A 273 -10.11 -2.36 -25.29
C GLN A 273 -8.89 -1.49 -25.00
N HIS A 274 -8.89 -0.74 -23.88
CA HIS A 274 -7.74 0.05 -23.45
C HIS A 274 -6.77 -0.72 -22.53
N HIS A 275 -7.08 -1.96 -22.13
CA HIS A 275 -6.41 -2.66 -21.02
C HIS A 275 -5.53 -3.86 -21.43
N ARG A 276 -5.54 -4.27 -22.71
CA ARG A 276 -4.68 -5.37 -23.19
C ARG A 276 -3.22 -4.92 -23.31
N SER A 277 -2.52 -4.97 -22.19
CA SER A 277 -1.10 -5.31 -22.21
C SER A 277 -0.96 -6.81 -22.50
N LYS A 278 0.10 -7.19 -23.20
CA LYS A 278 0.44 -8.57 -23.59
C LYS A 278 0.81 -9.47 -22.39
N TYR A 279 0.78 -8.93 -21.17
CA TYR A 279 1.01 -9.63 -19.91
C TYR A 279 -0.35 -9.97 -19.29
N SER A 280 -0.64 -11.26 -19.28
CA SER A 280 -1.92 -11.86 -18.96
C SER A 280 -2.36 -11.58 -17.51
N TYR A 281 -3.61 -11.16 -17.33
CA TYR A 281 -4.27 -11.10 -16.03
C TYR A 281 -4.71 -12.51 -15.62
N ASP A 282 -3.75 -13.37 -15.28
CA ASP A 282 -4.05 -14.78 -14.96
C ASP A 282 -4.72 -14.96 -13.58
N HIS A 283 -4.73 -13.92 -12.74
CA HIS A 283 -5.20 -13.96 -11.34
C HIS A 283 -6.39 -13.00 -11.02
N ASP A 284 -7.21 -12.60 -11.99
CA ASP A 284 -8.30 -11.62 -11.74
C ASP A 284 -9.22 -12.04 -10.58
N PHE A 285 -9.42 -11.16 -9.60
CA PHE A 285 -10.17 -11.43 -8.36
C PHE A 285 -11.59 -11.96 -8.61
N PHE A 286 -12.30 -11.46 -9.63
CA PHE A 286 -13.63 -11.99 -9.97
C PHE A 286 -13.59 -13.44 -10.45
N ASN A 287 -12.51 -13.87 -11.11
CA ASN A 287 -12.35 -15.28 -11.46
C ASN A 287 -12.09 -16.11 -10.20
N VAL A 288 -11.33 -15.59 -9.22
CA VAL A 288 -11.12 -16.24 -7.91
C VAL A 288 -12.45 -16.43 -7.17
N VAL A 289 -13.25 -15.37 -7.04
CA VAL A 289 -14.53 -15.40 -6.31
C VAL A 289 -15.53 -16.35 -6.97
N LYS A 290 -15.63 -16.35 -8.32
CA LYS A 290 -16.52 -17.26 -9.07
C LYS A 290 -16.15 -18.74 -9.00
N VAL A 291 -14.90 -19.06 -8.65
CA VAL A 291 -14.46 -20.46 -8.47
C VAL A 291 -14.73 -20.93 -7.04
N ILE A 292 -14.79 -20.01 -6.07
CA ILE A 292 -15.01 -20.32 -4.65
C ILE A 292 -16.51 -20.40 -4.29
N PHE A 293 -17.38 -19.63 -4.96
CA PHE A 293 -18.82 -19.56 -4.71
C PHE A 293 -19.63 -19.92 -5.96
#